data_AF-A0A2V6M678-F1
#
_entry.id   AF-A0A2V6M678-F1
#
_cell.length_a   1.000
_cell.length_b   1.000
_cell.length_c   1.000
_cell.angle_alpha   90.00
_cell.angle_beta   90.00
_cell.angle_gamma   90.00
#
_symmetry.space_group_name_H-M   'P 1'
#
loop_
_entity.id
_entity.type
_entity.pdbx_description
1 polymer ?
#
loop_
_entity_poly.entity_id
_entity_poly.type
_entity_poly.pdbx_seq_one_letter_code
_entity_poly.pdbx_strand_id
1 'polypeptide(L)' 'LFGATPESLESSRVLFIVSVVGIDPVIAAAVQTQKDYSWRDIRFGERFVEIYTEHGGGRLTVDYGRLHDTEPVS' A
#
# COMPACT_ATOMS: atom_id res chain seq x y z
N LEU A 1 -6.72 3.56 13.21
CA LEU A 1 -6.21 4.47 14.27
C LEU A 1 -7.41 5.05 14.98
N PHE A 2 -7.68 4.68 16.23
CA PHE A 2 -8.89 5.12 16.92
C PHE A 2 -8.82 6.63 17.20
N GLY A 3 -9.71 7.42 16.59
CA GLY A 3 -9.81 8.86 16.81
C GLY A 3 -8.73 9.73 16.15
N ALA A 4 -7.83 9.17 15.33
CA ALA A 4 -6.81 9.97 14.65
C ALA A 4 -7.40 10.74 13.45
N THR A 5 -7.11 12.02 13.38
CA THR A 5 -7.41 12.90 12.24
C THR A 5 -6.12 13.28 11.49
N PRO A 6 -6.18 13.77 10.24
CA PRO A 6 -5.00 14.26 9.52
C PRO A 6 -4.18 15.28 10.34
N GLU A 7 -4.85 16.21 11.01
CA GLU A 7 -4.22 17.25 11.84
C GLU A 7 -3.50 16.64 13.06
N SER A 8 -4.09 15.59 13.65
CA SER A 8 -3.46 14.87 14.75
C SER A 8 -2.17 14.14 14.31
N LEU A 9 -2.16 13.61 13.08
CA LEU A 9 -0.98 12.95 12.50
C LEU A 9 0.11 13.96 12.15
N GLU A 10 -0.27 15.12 11.59
CA GLU A 10 0.65 16.21 11.28
C GLU A 10 1.30 16.79 12.55
N SER A 11 0.49 17.14 13.55
CA SER A 11 0.98 17.75 14.80
C SER A 11 1.98 16.88 15.55
N SER A 12 1.78 15.56 15.49
CA SER A 12 2.67 14.57 16.11
C SER A 12 3.78 14.08 15.19
N ARG A 13 3.85 14.58 13.94
CA ARG A 13 4.79 14.13 12.90
C ARG A 13 4.84 12.61 12.77
N VAL A 14 3.67 11.98 12.71
CA VAL A 14 3.56 10.52 12.72
C VAL A 14 4.30 9.89 11.53
N LEU A 15 4.96 8.77 11.80
CA LEU A 15 5.60 7.89 10.84
C LEU A 15 5.00 6.49 10.94
N PHE A 16 4.62 5.91 9.81
CA PHE A 16 4.20 4.52 9.66
C PHE A 16 5.33 3.73 9.04
N ILE A 17 5.76 2.66 9.72
CA ILE A 17 6.82 1.79 9.25
C ILE A 17 6.18 0.46 8.84
N VAL A 18 6.28 0.11 7.57
CA VAL A 18 5.80 -1.16 7.02
C VAL A 18 7.01 -2.03 6.73
N SER A 19 7.04 -3.24 7.31
CA SER A 19 8.06 -4.23 7.00
C SER A 19 7.41 -5.49 6.44
N VAL A 20 8.02 -6.04 5.40
CA VAL A 20 7.62 -7.31 4.79
C VAL A 20 8.83 -8.24 4.84
N VAL A 21 8.62 -9.43 5.38
CA VAL A 21 9.61 -10.51 5.41
C VAL A 21 9.03 -11.69 4.65
N GLY A 22 9.82 -12.28 3.77
CA GLY A 22 9.46 -13.46 3.01
C GLY A 22 10.65 -14.41 2.85
N ILE A 23 10.38 -15.65 2.46
CA ILE A 23 11.43 -16.58 2.05
C ILE A 23 11.52 -16.51 0.54
N ASP A 24 12.70 -16.19 0.02
CA ASP A 24 12.97 -16.32 -1.40
C ASP A 24 13.19 -17.82 -1.71
N PRO A 25 12.35 -18.45 -2.54
CA PRO A 25 12.42 -19.89 -2.81
C PRO A 25 13.65 -20.29 -3.64
N VAL A 26 14.28 -19.36 -4.35
CA VAL A 26 15.46 -19.63 -5.19
C VAL A 26 16.71 -19.75 -4.32
N ILE A 27 16.88 -18.87 -3.34
CA ILE A 27 18.04 -18.87 -2.43
C ILE A 27 17.75 -19.55 -1.09
N ALA A 28 16.49 -19.91 -0.81
CA ALA A 28 16.00 -20.54 0.42
C ALA A 28 16.37 -19.76 1.70
N ALA A 29 16.35 -18.43 1.62
CA ALA A 29 16.71 -17.54 2.72
C ALA A 29 15.64 -16.47 2.94
N ALA A 30 15.60 -15.93 4.17
CA ALA A 30 14.72 -14.82 4.51
C ALA A 30 15.21 -13.52 3.85
N VAL A 31 14.32 -12.85 3.15
CA VAL A 31 14.49 -11.51 2.61
C VAL A 31 13.55 -10.56 3.35
N GLN A 32 14.03 -9.35 3.62
CA GLN A 32 13.25 -8.32 4.29
C GLN A 32 13.31 -7.03 3.48
N THR A 33 12.16 -6.37 3.38
CA THR A 33 12.07 -5.00 2.89
C THR A 33 11.30 -4.14 3.88
N GLN A 34 11.56 -2.84 3.87
CA GLN A 34 10.88 -1.86 4.69
C GLN A 34 10.53 -0.64 3.84
N LYS A 35 9.36 -0.06 4.13
CA LYS A 35 8.93 1.22 3.58
C LYS A 35 8.33 2.07 4.69
N ASP A 36 8.80 3.30 4.76
CA ASP A 36 8.29 4.29 5.70
C ASP A 36 7.34 5.25 4.97
N TYR A 37 6.25 5.61 5.64
CA TYR A 37 5.25 6.57 5.19
C TYR A 37 5.07 7.63 6.27
N SER A 38 5.27 8.88 5.93
CA SER A 38 4.95 10.00 6.80
C SER A 38 3.45 10.30 6.77
N TRP A 39 2.97 11.12 7.71
CA TRP A 39 1.60 11.64 7.68
C TRP A 39 1.21 12.28 6.34
N ARG A 40 2.18 12.80 5.56
CA ARG A 40 1.95 13.40 4.23
C ARG A 40 1.61 12.37 3.16
N ASP A 41 2.01 11.12 3.37
CA ASP A 41 1.79 10.04 2.41
C ASP A 41 0.42 9.36 2.60
N ILE A 42 -0.30 9.70 3.68
CA ILE A 42 -1.62 9.13 3.99
C ILE A 42 -2.71 9.94 3.30
N ARG A 43 -3.42 9.31 2.36
CA ARG A 43 -4.57 9.89 1.67
C ARG A 43 -5.87 9.37 2.28
N PHE A 44 -6.50 10.18 3.12
CA PHE A 44 -7.80 9.84 3.73
C PHE A 44 -8.94 9.99 2.73
N GLY A 45 -9.93 9.10 2.81
CA GLY A 45 -11.08 9.14 1.89
C GLY A 45 -10.74 8.69 0.47
N GLU A 46 -9.62 7.99 0.27
CA GLU A 46 -9.23 7.41 -1.01
C GLU A 46 -9.13 5.89 -0.93
N ARG A 47 -9.24 5.23 -2.08
CA ARG A 47 -8.95 3.81 -2.29
C ARG A 47 -7.91 3.65 -3.39
N PHE A 48 -7.19 2.52 -3.38
CA PHE A 48 -6.39 2.13 -4.54
C PHE A 48 -7.32 1.82 -5.73
N VAL A 49 -6.90 2.21 -6.93
CA VAL A 49 -7.62 1.85 -8.15
C VAL A 49 -7.56 0.34 -8.39
N GLU A 50 -8.56 -0.21 -9.06
CA GLU A 50 -8.49 -1.61 -9.53
C GLU A 50 -7.40 -1.76 -10.60
N ILE A 51 -6.51 -2.72 -10.40
CA ILE A 51 -5.38 -3.03 -11.29
C ILE A 51 -5.48 -4.43 -11.92
N TYR A 52 -6.42 -5.26 -11.46
CA TYR A 52 -6.70 -6.58 -12.01
C TYR A 52 -7.74 -6.48 -13.12
N THR A 53 -7.43 -7.10 -14.26
CA THR A 53 -8.40 -7.30 -15.35
C THR A 53 -8.60 -8.79 -15.57
N GLU A 54 -9.85 -9.25 -15.51
CA GLU A 54 -10.21 -10.62 -15.88
C GLU A 54 -10.44 -10.72 -17.40
N HIS A 55 -9.80 -11.69 -18.03
CA HIS A 55 -9.92 -11.94 -19.48
C HIS A 55 -10.82 -13.14 -19.82
N GLY A 56 -11.54 -13.67 -18.84
CA GLY A 56 -12.27 -14.94 -18.92
C GLY A 56 -11.37 -16.15 -18.66
N GLY A 57 -11.98 -17.27 -18.27
CA GLY A 57 -11.27 -18.53 -18.00
C GLY A 57 -10.37 -18.50 -16.75
N GLY A 58 -10.61 -17.56 -15.82
CA GLY A 58 -9.82 -17.41 -14.60
C GLY A 58 -8.46 -16.75 -14.79
N ARG A 59 -8.15 -16.23 -15.99
CA ARG A 59 -6.90 -15.50 -16.23
C ARG A 59 -7.03 -14.04 -15.82
N LEU A 60 -6.18 -13.63 -14.89
CA LEU A 60 -6.04 -12.24 -14.43
C LEU A 60 -4.76 -11.64 -15.00
N THR A 61 -4.84 -10.39 -15.46
CA THR A 61 -3.67 -9.55 -15.76
C THR A 61 -3.60 -8.43 -14.75
N VAL A 62 -2.39 -8.02 -14.38
CA VAL A 62 -2.13 -6.94 -13.43
C VAL A 62 -1.48 -5.76 -14.17
N ASP A 63 -2.03 -4.56 -14.01
CA ASP A 63 -1.40 -3.32 -14.47
C ASP A 63 -0.54 -2.70 -13.36
N TYR A 64 0.76 -3.04 -13.37
CA TYR A 64 1.72 -2.50 -12.40
C TYR A 64 1.99 -0.99 -12.59
N GLY A 65 1.66 -0.40 -13.74
CA GLY A 65 1.81 1.04 -13.96
C GLY A 65 0.91 1.88 -13.07
N ARG A 66 -0.19 1.29 -12.59
CA ARG A 66 -1.21 1.92 -11.75
C ARG A 66 -1.14 1.47 -10.29
N LEU A 67 -0.09 0.75 -9.91
CA LEU A 67 0.07 0.18 -8.56
C LEU A 67 -0.01 1.25 -7.45
N HIS A 68 0.37 2.49 -7.75
CA HIS A 68 0.37 3.60 -6.80
C HIS A 68 -0.80 4.57 -6.98
N ASP A 69 -1.68 4.31 -7.95
CA ASP A 69 -2.81 5.18 -8.24
C ASP A 69 -3.90 5.00 -7.18
N THR A 70 -4.48 6.12 -6.77
CA THR A 70 -5.60 6.17 -5.83
C THR A 70 -6.70 7.07 -6.37
N GLU A 71 -7.92 6.84 -5.90
CA GLU A 71 -9.11 7.62 -6.26
C GLU A 71 -9.98 7.90 -5.03
N PRO A 72 -10.69 9.04 -4.98
CA PRO A 72 -11.63 9.35 -3.90
C PRO A 72 -12.74 8.32 -3.75
N VAL A 73 -13.11 8.01 -2.51
CA VAL A 73 -14.28 7.20 -2.16
C VAL A 73 -15.39 8.14 -1.76
N SER A 74 -16.47 8.15 -2.56
CA SER A 74 -17.71 8.88 -2.30
C SER A 74 -18.59 8.22 -1.24
#